data_AF-A0A246BFW1-F1
#
_entry.id   AF-A0A246BFW1-F1
#
_cell.length_a   1.000
_cell.length_b   1.000
_cell.length_c   1.000
_cell.angle_alpha   90.00
_cell.angle_beta   90.00
_cell.angle_gamma   90.00
#
_symmetry.space_group_name_H-M   'P 1'
#
loop_
_entity.id
_entity.type
_entity.pdbx_description
1 polymer ?
#
loop_
_entity_poly.entity_id
_entity_poly.type
_entity_poly.pdbx_seq_one_letter_code
_entity_poly.pdbx_strand_id
1 'polypeptide(L)'
;MRSLDTITESIRLGHAHPTTLLNAFIELENEGGLVAVRRMERQLQLGVRAMRERGHPHSDLAQKWLNSARAYLITRAERRQAS
;
A
#
# COMPACT_ATOMS: atom_id res chain seq x y z
N MET A 1 10.81 4.77 -6.56
CA MET A 1 10.90 5.75 -5.42
C MET A 1 9.63 6.61 -5.27
N ARG A 2 9.00 7.02 -6.38
CA ARG A 2 7.77 7.83 -6.44
C ARG A 2 6.57 7.29 -5.65
N SER A 3 6.40 5.96 -5.59
CA SER A 3 5.22 5.35 -4.97
C SER A 3 5.24 5.42 -3.43
N LEU A 4 6.42 5.37 -2.80
CA LEU A 4 6.54 5.53 -1.34
C LEU A 4 6.24 6.98 -0.92
N ASP A 5 6.72 7.95 -1.70
CA ASP A 5 6.41 9.37 -1.50
C ASP A 5 4.91 9.63 -1.67
N THR A 6 4.29 9.00 -2.68
CA THR A 6 2.84 9.09 -2.93
C THR A 6 2.03 8.54 -1.74
N ILE A 7 2.40 7.38 -1.22
CA ILE A 7 1.75 6.77 -0.05
C ILE A 7 1.89 7.70 1.16
N THR A 8 3.11 8.15 1.45
CA THR A 8 3.42 9.00 2.60
C THR A 8 2.67 10.32 2.53
N GLU A 9 2.67 10.96 1.36
CA GLU A 9 1.97 12.22 1.13
C GLU A 9 0.46 12.06 1.27
N SER A 10 -0.12 10.99 0.73
CA SER A 10 -1.55 10.73 0.87
C SER A 10 -1.97 10.52 2.33
N ILE A 11 -1.15 9.83 3.12
CA ILE A 11 -1.38 9.63 4.56
C ILE A 11 -1.22 10.95 5.32
N ARG A 12 -0.23 11.77 4.95
CA ARG A 12 -0.03 13.10 5.54
C ARG A 12 -1.23 14.01 5.29
N LEU A 13 -1.73 14.04 4.05
CA LEU A 13 -2.88 14.84 3.64
C LEU A 13 -4.24 14.26 4.10
N GLY A 14 -4.29 12.99 4.50
CA GLY A 14 -5.52 12.34 4.94
C GLY A 14 -6.48 11.97 3.80
N HIS A 15 -6.03 12.01 2.55
CA HIS A 15 -6.84 11.68 1.38
C HIS A 15 -6.05 10.91 0.32
N ALA A 16 -6.70 9.90 -0.27
CA ALA A 16 -6.18 9.16 -1.42
C ALA A 16 -7.35 8.71 -2.31
N HIS A 17 -7.26 9.00 -3.61
CA HIS A 17 -8.23 8.48 -4.58
C HIS A 17 -7.94 7.00 -4.87
N PRO A 18 -8.95 6.13 -5.08
CA PRO A 18 -8.74 4.70 -5.34
C PRO A 18 -7.74 4.39 -6.48
N THR A 19 -7.74 5.20 -7.54
CA THR A 19 -6.79 5.03 -8.65
C THR A 19 -5.35 5.32 -8.25
N THR A 20 -5.12 6.22 -7.27
CA THR A 20 -3.79 6.50 -6.72
C THR A 20 -3.23 5.26 -6.03
N LEU A 21 -4.06 4.53 -5.28
CA LEU A 21 -3.65 3.30 -4.61
C LEU A 21 -3.23 2.25 -5.63
N LEU A 22 -4.08 2.01 -6.63
CA LEU A 22 -3.83 1.00 -7.64
C LEU A 22 -2.58 1.33 -8.47
N ASN A 23 -2.42 2.59 -8.89
CA ASN A 23 -1.27 3.03 -9.66
C ASN A 23 0.04 2.86 -8.87
N ALA A 24 0.04 3.21 -7.58
CA ALA A 24 1.21 3.02 -6.73
C ALA A 24 1.64 1.54 -6.64
N PHE A 25 0.69 0.60 -6.57
CA PHE A 25 1.04 -0.83 -6.55
C PHE A 25 1.51 -1.37 -7.90
N ILE A 26 0.91 -0.90 -9.00
CA ILE A 26 1.39 -1.23 -10.36
C ILE A 26 2.81 -0.71 -10.56
N GLU A 27 3.10 0.52 -10.14
CA GLU A 27 4.44 1.09 -10.20
C GLU A 27 5.44 0.29 -9.35
N LEU A 28 5.08 -0.05 -8.12
CA LEU A 28 5.93 -0.91 -7.26
C LEU A 28 6.19 -2.28 -7.88
N GLU A 29 5.16 -2.90 -8.48
CA GLU A 29 5.32 -4.17 -9.18
C GLU A 29 6.21 -4.01 -10.42
N ASN A 30 6.08 -2.93 -11.18
CA ASN A 30 6.92 -2.67 -12.35
C ASN A 30 8.39 -2.41 -11.94
N GLU A 31 8.63 -1.72 -10.83
CA GLU A 31 9.98 -1.39 -10.34
C GLU A 31 10.71 -2.61 -9.75
N GLY A 32 10.01 -3.53 -9.07
CA GLY A 32 10.66 -4.61 -8.31
C GLY A 32 9.85 -5.90 -8.17
N GLY A 33 8.88 -6.11 -9.06
CA GLY A 33 7.98 -7.26 -9.04
C GLY A 33 7.07 -7.30 -7.81
N LEU A 34 6.34 -8.41 -7.67
CA LEU A 34 5.48 -8.63 -6.50
C LEU A 34 6.24 -8.64 -5.17
N VAL A 35 7.56 -8.86 -5.18
CA VAL A 35 8.40 -8.78 -3.97
C VAL A 35 8.45 -7.35 -3.43
N ALA A 36 8.52 -6.34 -4.29
CA ALA A 36 8.47 -4.94 -3.88
C ALA A 36 7.12 -4.58 -3.24
N VAL A 37 6.01 -5.05 -3.82
CA VAL A 37 4.67 -4.87 -3.24
C VAL A 37 4.56 -5.56 -1.88
N ARG A 38 5.09 -6.78 -1.71
CA ARG A 38 5.15 -7.47 -0.41
C ARG A 38 6.00 -6.72 0.62
N ARG A 39 7.11 -6.11 0.20
CA ARG A 39 7.93 -5.29 1.11
C ARG A 39 7.15 -4.07 1.58
N MET A 40 6.42 -3.41 0.67
CA MET A 40 5.56 -2.27 1.01
C MET A 40 4.43 -2.67 1.96
N GLU A 41 3.77 -3.82 1.73
CA GLU A 41 2.73 -4.34 2.64
C GLU A 41 3.24 -4.47 4.08
N ARG A 42 4.45 -5.03 4.28
CA ARG A 42 5.06 -5.13 5.61
C ARG A 42 5.37 -3.76 6.24
N GLN A 43 5.85 -2.81 5.44
CA GLN A 43 6.11 -1.44 5.93
C GLN A 43 4.81 -0.73 6.33
N LEU A 44 3.74 -0.88 5.54
CA LEU A 44 2.41 -0.38 5.87
C LEU A 44 1.87 -1.02 7.15
N GLN A 45 2.08 -2.32 7.37
CA GLN A 45 1.67 -2.99 8.61
C GLN A 45 2.36 -2.38 9.84
N LEU A 46 3.67 -2.15 9.79
CA LEU A 46 4.42 -1.49 10.85
C LEU A 46 3.95 -0.04 11.06
N GLY A 47 3.77 0.70 9.96
CA GLY A 47 3.31 2.09 9.99
C GLY A 47 1.91 2.24 10.60
N VAL A 48 0.96 1.39 10.20
CA VAL A 48 -0.41 1.39 10.77
C VAL A 48 -0.38 1.14 12.27
N ARG A 49 0.42 0.17 12.72
CA ARG A 49 0.56 -0.11 14.15
C ARG A 49 1.10 1.11 14.90
N ALA A 50 2.22 1.68 14.44
CA ALA A 50 2.83 2.85 15.08
C ALA A 50 1.90 4.08 15.08
N MET A 51 1.14 4.28 14.00
CA MET A 51 0.17 5.37 13.91
C MET A 51 -0.97 5.21 14.91
N ARG A 52 -1.49 3.98 15.08
CA ARG A 52 -2.54 3.69 16.07
C ARG A 52 -2.05 3.90 17.49
N GLU A 53 -0.86 3.38 17.82
CA GLU A 53 -0.25 3.55 19.14
C GLU A 53 -0.06 5.03 19.52
N ARG A 54 0.12 5.91 18.53
CA ARG A 54 0.28 7.35 18.70
C ARG A 54 -1.01 8.16 18.54
N GLY A 55 -2.16 7.51 18.30
CA GLY A 55 -3.42 8.21 18.04
C GLY A 55 -3.40 9.13 16.81
N HIS A 56 -2.63 8.78 15.78
CA HIS A 56 -2.49 9.62 14.59
C HIS A 56 -3.84 9.74 13.83
N PRO A 57 -4.28 10.95 13.45
CA PRO A 57 -5.62 11.18 12.90
C PRO A 57 -5.93 10.39 11.62
N HIS A 58 -4.91 10.06 10.83
CA HIS A 58 -5.05 9.35 9.55
C HIS A 58 -4.69 7.86 9.60
N SER A 59 -4.70 7.22 10.78
CA SER A 59 -4.41 5.78 10.91
C SER A 59 -5.33 4.90 10.06
N ASP A 60 -6.59 5.32 9.85
CA ASP A 60 -7.55 4.58 9.04
C ASP A 60 -7.20 4.62 7.55
N LEU A 61 -6.64 5.73 7.06
CA LEU A 61 -6.16 5.81 5.69
C LEU A 61 -4.94 4.91 5.48
N ALA A 62 -4.01 4.89 6.44
CA ALA A 62 -2.90 3.94 6.40
C ALA A 62 -3.38 2.48 6.40
N GLN A 63 -4.45 2.18 7.16
CA GLN A 63 -5.08 0.85 7.16
C GLN A 63 -5.73 0.52 5.80
N LYS A 64 -6.35 1.50 5.12
CA LYS A 64 -6.87 1.31 3.77
C LYS A 64 -5.74 0.98 2.78
N TRP A 65 -4.62 1.69 2.84
CA TRP A 65 -3.43 1.35 2.06
C TRP A 65 -2.95 -0.08 2.30
N LEU A 66 -2.85 -0.50 3.57
CA LEU A 66 -2.47 -1.87 3.93
C LEU A 66 -3.45 -2.91 3.34
N ASN A 67 -4.76 -2.67 3.46
CA ASN A 67 -5.77 -3.58 2.94
C ASN A 67 -5.72 -3.67 1.42
N SER A 68 -5.52 -2.55 0.73
CA SER A 68 -5.40 -2.54 -0.73
C SER A 68 -4.12 -3.24 -1.21
N ALA A 69 -3.00 -3.11 -0.49
CA ALA A 69 -1.78 -3.85 -0.81
C ALA A 69 -1.99 -5.37 -0.72
N ARG A 70 -2.71 -5.82 0.32
CA ARG A 70 -3.07 -7.24 0.51
C ARG A 70 -4.00 -7.74 -0.60
N ALA A 71 -5.05 -6.97 -0.91
CA ALA A 71 -5.97 -7.31 -1.99
C ALA A 71 -5.24 -7.42 -3.34
N TYR A 72 -4.36 -6.48 -3.64
CA TYR A 72 -3.54 -6.51 -4.85
C TYR A 72 -2.69 -7.78 -4.96
N LEU A 73 -2.02 -8.16 -3.87
CA LEU A 73 -1.20 -9.37 -3.82
C LEU A 73 -2.02 -10.65 -4.03
N ILE A 74 -3.23 -10.72 -3.45
CA ILE A 74 -4.15 -11.85 -3.64
C ILE A 74 -4.56 -11.95 -5.12
N THR A 75 -5.05 -10.87 -5.71
CA THR A 75 -5.47 -10.85 -7.12
C THR A 75 -4.33 -11.23 -8.07
N ARG A 76 -3.09 -10.82 -7.78
CA ARG A 76 -1.92 -11.20 -8.58
C ARG A 76 -1.52 -12.66 -8.39
N ALA A 77 -1.70 -13.22 -7.19
CA ALA A 77 -1.46 -14.64 -6.95
C ALA A 77 -2.47 -15.51 -7.70
N GLU A 78 -3.75 -15.15 -7.69
CA GLU A 78 -4.82 -15.84 -8.43
C GLU A 78 -4.55 -15.84 -9.93
N ARG A 79 -4.16 -14.69 -10.51
CA ARG A 79 -3.81 -14.60 -11.94
C ARG A 79 -2.64 -15.50 -12.35
N ARG A 80 -1.63 -15.64 -11.49
CA ARG A 80 -0.47 -16.52 -11.75
C ARG A 80 -0.83 -18.00 -11.72
N GLN A 81 -1.86 -18.40 -10.98
CA GLN A 81 -2.33 -19.79 -10.95
C GLN A 81 -3.20 -20.14 -12.16
N ALA A 82 -3.81 -19.14 -12.79
CA ALA A 82 -4.66 -19.30 -13.97
C ALA A 82 -3.92 -19.17 -15.32
N SER A 83 -2.59 -18.93 -15.31
CA SER A 83 -1.73 -18.81 -16.48
C SER A 83 -0.78 -20.00 -16.57
#